data_AF-A0A812JIB4-F1
#
_entry.id   AF-A0A812JIB4-F1
#
_cell.length_a   1.000
_cell.length_b   1.000
_cell.length_c   1.000
_cell.angle_alpha   90.00
_cell.angle_beta   90.00
_cell.angle_gamma   90.00
#
_symmetry.space_group_name_H-M   'P 1'
#
loop_
_entity.id
_entity.type
_entity.pdbx_description
1 polymer ?
#
loop_
_entity_poly.entity_id
_entity_poly.type
_entity_poly.pdbx_seq_one_letter_code
_entity_poly.pdbx_strand_id
1 'polypeptide(L)'
;MDAQFLIQATFGPTRASLAEIGGMDYDAWFEAQLALAPTLLRSHYRTRANPQVSEDKPAGVPRTACEPGSRWMQVTFMSTDVGSRVVANGAQIFVAGALRTSLDASYTKNALPPPMNCSSIGRDWWQWHPHRTCANQIRAWTCSGAEDWTKDKTCQQECFDGGYRYGSDDCSPGWPNFNFAGYLCSVVPAAAVGSQIELSVDAACEDKIVMLNPGLYVPGLADVEGGFQSVRPSVIVLQQPPSTCDLQEFIQVDGQTFQHEPRLKLLDVTTPAAVCVAVPKTPLNVEACEVQAGRVCNLARGTDSALILNSSTLQLISEHANRHVFTVSGLSTSLSPCGTLARWKLLDCSTESCSASTLEASDLSLIRTALSTQVGSLRDVYVNCASVSAGAVVEVGSDTFLHVHIHEGNVYDFTEWVSSHPGAPPDMLRAMRVPKNGALLLDARCNRYRT
;
A
#
# COMPACT_ATOMS: atom_id res chain seq x y z
N MET A 1 30.05 30.11 35.84
CA MET A 1 31.16 29.20 35.49
C MET A 1 30.58 27.82 35.18
N ASP A 2 29.65 27.36 36.00
CA ASP A 2 28.87 26.12 35.85
C ASP A 2 28.17 25.97 34.48
N ALA A 3 27.55 27.03 33.96
CA ALA A 3 26.94 26.99 32.62
C ALA A 3 27.96 26.73 31.51
N GLN A 4 29.18 27.28 31.62
CA GLN A 4 30.24 27.04 30.63
C GLN A 4 30.79 25.62 30.72
N PHE A 5 30.91 25.09 31.94
CA PHE A 5 31.26 23.69 32.17
C PHE A 5 30.22 22.74 31.56
N LEU A 6 28.93 22.97 31.79
CA LEU A 6 27.85 22.16 31.24
C LEU A 6 27.69 22.29 29.71
N ILE A 7 28.10 23.41 29.11
CA ILE A 7 28.17 23.57 27.64
C ILE A 7 29.22 22.62 27.04
N GLN A 8 30.29 22.31 27.77
CA GLN A 8 31.32 21.37 27.33
C GLN A 8 30.93 19.91 27.56
N ALA A 9 29.84 19.65 28.30
CA ALA A 9 29.23 18.33 28.45
C ALA A 9 28.18 18.06 27.34
N THR A 10 27.92 16.78 27.06
CA THR A 10 27.29 16.25 25.83
C THR A 10 25.89 16.77 25.46
N PHE A 11 25.17 17.44 26.37
CA PHE A 11 23.80 17.89 26.15
C PHE A 11 23.52 19.36 26.52
N GLY A 12 24.53 20.13 26.91
CA GLY A 12 24.39 21.54 27.28
C GLY A 12 23.65 21.78 28.62
N PRO A 13 23.67 23.03 29.15
CA PRO A 13 23.03 23.37 30.41
C PRO A 13 21.51 23.47 30.27
N THR A 14 20.79 22.74 31.13
CA THR A 14 19.36 22.97 31.39
C THR A 14 19.21 23.73 32.71
N ARG A 15 18.03 24.31 32.96
CA ARG A 15 17.76 24.95 34.27
C ARG A 15 17.83 23.96 35.43
N ALA A 16 17.46 22.69 35.18
CA ALA A 16 17.57 21.62 36.16
C ALA A 16 19.04 21.28 36.45
N SER A 17 19.88 21.08 35.42
CA SER A 17 21.29 20.74 35.62
C SER A 17 22.12 21.88 36.23
N LEU A 18 21.74 23.14 35.99
CA LEU A 18 22.31 24.30 36.69
C LEU A 18 21.91 24.37 38.17
N ALA A 19 20.73 23.86 38.54
CA ALA A 19 20.31 23.78 39.92
C ALA A 19 20.98 22.61 40.65
N GLU A 20 21.16 21.48 39.96
CA GLU A 20 21.86 20.30 40.48
C GLU A 20 23.32 20.58 40.79
N ILE A 21 24.02 21.31 39.90
CA ILE A 21 25.42 21.67 40.11
C ILE A 21 25.61 22.79 41.16
N GLY A 22 24.55 23.54 41.47
CA GLY A 22 24.58 24.73 42.34
C GLY A 22 24.92 24.49 43.82
N GLY A 23 25.28 23.26 44.21
CA GLY A 23 25.72 22.88 45.55
C GLY A 23 26.80 21.81 45.58
N MET A 24 27.44 21.51 44.44
CA MET A 24 28.47 20.49 44.32
C MET A 24 29.65 21.00 43.49
N ASP A 25 30.85 20.52 43.78
CA ASP A 25 31.99 20.77 42.90
C ASP A 25 31.90 19.92 41.61
N TYR A 26 32.69 20.30 40.61
CA TYR A 26 32.63 19.67 39.29
C TYR A 26 33.06 18.21 39.30
N ASP A 27 33.98 17.82 40.19
CA ASP A 27 34.47 16.44 40.30
C ASP A 27 33.37 15.55 40.88
N ALA A 28 32.67 16.01 41.93
CA ALA A 28 31.51 15.33 42.48
C ALA A 28 30.36 15.23 41.46
N TRP A 29 30.16 16.26 40.63
CA TRP A 29 29.14 16.22 39.57
C TRP A 29 29.51 15.19 38.51
N PHE A 30 30.77 15.15 38.10
CA PHE A 30 31.26 14.20 37.12
C PHE A 30 31.12 12.75 37.59
N GLU A 31 31.54 12.45 38.83
CA GLU A 31 31.37 11.12 39.42
C GLU A 31 29.89 10.72 39.56
N ALA A 32 29.01 11.67 39.91
CA ALA A 32 27.57 11.43 39.93
C ALA A 32 27.01 11.10 38.54
N GLN A 33 27.49 11.76 37.48
CA GLN A 33 27.09 11.44 36.10
C GLN A 33 27.63 10.08 35.64
N LEU A 34 28.83 9.70 36.04
CA LEU A 34 29.39 8.37 35.76
C LEU A 34 28.66 7.25 36.49
N ALA A 35 28.09 7.54 37.66
CA ALA A 35 27.31 6.58 38.45
C ALA A 35 25.88 6.38 37.93
N LEU A 36 25.38 7.24 37.03
CA LEU A 36 24.07 7.04 36.41
C LEU A 36 24.08 5.77 35.58
N ALA A 37 23.02 4.96 35.72
CA ALA A 37 22.82 3.80 34.87
C ALA A 37 22.84 4.26 33.40
N PRO A 38 23.74 3.73 32.55
CA PRO A 38 23.90 4.25 31.22
C PRO A 38 22.58 4.14 30.46
N THR A 39 22.01 5.29 30.07
CA THR A 39 20.89 5.33 29.12
C THR A 39 21.46 5.00 27.76
N LEU A 40 21.65 3.70 27.50
CA LEU A 40 22.16 3.24 26.22
C LEU A 40 21.12 3.61 25.17
N LEU A 41 21.40 4.66 24.39
CA LEU A 41 20.62 5.01 23.19
C LEU A 41 20.36 3.75 22.35
N ARG A 42 21.28 2.78 22.35
CA ARG A 42 21.13 1.46 21.76
C ARG A 42 20.02 0.60 22.39
N SER A 43 19.90 0.53 23.72
CA SER A 43 18.80 -0.16 24.39
C SER A 43 17.46 0.54 24.12
N HIS A 44 17.47 1.87 24.15
CA HIS A 44 16.32 2.70 23.81
C HIS A 44 15.86 2.52 22.36
N TYR A 45 16.81 2.39 21.43
CA TYR A 45 16.56 2.14 20.01
C TYR A 45 16.09 0.70 19.75
N ARG A 46 16.72 -0.30 20.36
CA ARG A 46 16.34 -1.72 20.22
C ARG A 46 14.93 -2.02 20.70
N THR A 47 14.42 -1.27 21.67
CA THR A 47 13.03 -1.38 22.16
C THR A 47 12.01 -0.66 21.26
N ARG A 48 12.47 0.16 20.29
CA ARG A 48 11.62 1.07 19.51
C ARG A 48 11.82 0.98 17.99
N ALA A 49 12.73 0.14 17.53
CA ALA A 49 13.03 -0.05 16.12
C ALA A 49 13.00 -1.54 15.77
N ASN A 50 12.34 -1.89 14.67
CA ASN A 50 12.40 -3.24 14.15
C ASN A 50 13.82 -3.53 13.64
N PRO A 51 14.33 -4.76 13.84
CA PRO A 51 15.62 -5.16 13.27
C PRO A 51 15.58 -4.99 11.75
N GLN A 52 16.71 -4.55 11.19
CA GLN A 52 16.86 -4.52 9.75
C GLN A 52 16.83 -5.95 9.23
N VAL A 53 15.79 -6.30 8.47
CA VAL A 53 15.65 -7.64 7.90
C VAL A 53 16.30 -7.64 6.52
N SER A 54 17.31 -8.49 6.33
CA SER A 54 18.05 -8.62 5.06
C SER A 54 17.34 -9.52 4.04
N GLU A 55 16.14 -9.96 4.33
CA GLU A 55 15.28 -10.82 3.51
C GLU A 55 13.88 -10.20 3.45
N ASP A 56 13.12 -10.47 2.38
CA ASP A 56 11.71 -10.09 2.24
C ASP A 56 10.86 -10.80 3.30
N LYS A 57 10.88 -10.27 4.52
CA LYS A 57 9.96 -10.64 5.59
C LYS A 57 9.05 -9.45 5.87
N PRO A 58 7.79 -9.70 6.25
CA PRO A 58 6.91 -8.63 6.67
C PRO A 58 7.59 -7.85 7.81
N ALA A 59 7.74 -6.54 7.62
CA ALA A 59 8.45 -5.63 8.53
C ALA A 59 7.85 -5.59 9.96
N GLY A 60 6.69 -6.21 10.15
CA GLY A 60 6.02 -6.46 11.42
C GLY A 60 4.71 -7.21 11.18
N VAL A 61 3.97 -7.49 12.25
CA VAL A 61 2.60 -7.99 12.16
C VAL A 61 1.65 -6.85 12.49
N PRO A 62 0.52 -6.66 11.79
CA PRO A 62 -0.49 -5.69 12.20
C PRO A 62 -0.94 -5.96 13.64
N ARG A 63 -1.03 -4.90 14.43
CA ARG A 63 -1.63 -4.95 15.76
C ARG A 63 -3.12 -5.24 15.61
N THR A 64 -3.65 -6.17 16.41
CA THR A 64 -5.08 -6.54 16.36
C THR A 64 -5.92 -5.56 17.18
N ALA A 65 -7.23 -5.46 16.91
CA ALA A 65 -8.11 -4.48 17.53
C ALA A 65 -8.03 -4.43 19.08
N CYS A 66 -7.85 -5.58 19.74
CA CYS A 66 -7.85 -5.71 21.20
C CYS A 66 -6.46 -5.72 21.85
N GLU A 67 -5.38 -5.62 21.06
CA GLU A 67 -4.04 -5.52 21.62
C GLU A 67 -3.80 -4.14 22.26
N PRO A 68 -3.12 -4.04 23.41
CA PRO A 68 -2.73 -2.75 23.98
C PRO A 68 -1.90 -1.94 22.97
N GLY A 69 -2.17 -0.64 22.88
CA GLY A 69 -1.61 0.27 21.90
C GLY A 69 -2.34 0.28 20.55
N SER A 70 -3.48 -0.41 20.40
CA SER A 70 -4.23 -0.43 19.15
C SER A 70 -4.80 0.92 18.73
N ARG A 71 -4.60 1.18 17.43
CA ARG A 71 -4.88 2.39 16.65
C ARG A 71 -6.38 2.64 16.44
N TRP A 72 -7.04 3.66 16.97
CA TRP A 72 -8.43 3.93 16.58
C TRP A 72 -8.62 5.37 16.12
N MET A 73 -9.25 5.55 14.96
CA MET A 73 -9.38 6.83 14.26
C MET A 73 -10.84 7.21 14.10
N GLN A 74 -11.18 8.48 14.33
CA GLN A 74 -12.54 9.01 14.19
C GLN A 74 -12.81 9.57 12.79
N VAL A 75 -11.82 9.62 11.89
CA VAL A 75 -11.97 10.26 10.57
C VAL A 75 -12.48 9.29 9.52
N THR A 76 -13.26 9.81 8.56
CA THR A 76 -13.81 9.01 7.46
C THR A 76 -12.76 8.65 6.41
N PHE A 77 -11.92 9.61 6.03
CA PHE A 77 -10.87 9.41 5.03
C PHE A 77 -9.48 9.43 5.66
N MET A 78 -8.64 8.49 5.28
CA MET A 78 -7.24 8.38 5.69
C MET A 78 -6.31 8.50 4.49
N SER A 79 -5.01 8.70 4.74
CA SER A 79 -4.01 8.75 3.67
C SER A 79 -3.93 7.45 2.87
N THR A 80 -4.32 6.32 3.46
CA THR A 80 -4.40 5.01 2.79
C THR A 80 -5.55 4.92 1.80
N ASP A 81 -6.55 5.81 1.88
CA ASP A 81 -7.68 5.82 0.96
C ASP A 81 -7.39 6.66 -0.30
N VAL A 82 -6.27 7.37 -0.37
CA VAL A 82 -5.91 8.21 -1.53
C VAL A 82 -5.80 7.33 -2.78
N GLY A 83 -6.42 7.79 -3.88
CA GLY A 83 -6.59 7.05 -5.13
C GLY A 83 -7.80 6.11 -5.14
N SER A 84 -8.47 5.88 -4.00
CA SER A 84 -9.65 5.03 -3.93
C SER A 84 -10.89 5.73 -4.50
N ARG A 85 -11.79 4.93 -5.07
CA ARG A 85 -13.08 5.41 -5.54
C ARG A 85 -13.98 5.78 -4.36
N VAL A 86 -14.54 6.97 -4.38
CA VAL A 86 -15.47 7.51 -3.38
C VAL A 86 -16.85 7.71 -3.99
N VAL A 87 -17.88 7.27 -3.27
CA VAL A 87 -19.28 7.54 -3.61
C VAL A 87 -19.98 8.14 -2.40
N ALA A 88 -20.56 9.33 -2.57
CA ALA A 88 -21.42 9.98 -1.58
C ALA A 88 -22.80 10.23 -2.17
N ASN A 89 -23.85 9.94 -1.41
CA ASN A 89 -25.25 10.05 -1.87
C ASN A 89 -26.11 10.96 -0.97
N GLY A 90 -25.46 11.86 -0.22
CA GLY A 90 -26.12 12.71 0.78
C GLY A 90 -26.50 12.01 2.09
N ALA A 91 -26.54 10.67 2.14
CA ALA A 91 -26.85 9.91 3.35
C ALA A 91 -25.67 9.06 3.85
N GLN A 92 -24.79 8.64 2.96
CA GLN A 92 -23.70 7.71 3.24
C GLN A 92 -22.51 8.01 2.35
N ILE A 93 -21.32 7.64 2.84
CA ILE A 93 -20.07 7.66 2.08
C ILE A 93 -19.54 6.24 1.98
N PHE A 94 -19.19 5.85 0.76
CA PHE A 94 -18.54 4.59 0.43
C PHE A 94 -17.14 4.85 -0.11
N VAL A 95 -16.17 4.05 0.32
CA VAL A 95 -14.78 4.09 -0.17
C VAL A 95 -14.41 2.70 -0.65
N ALA A 96 -13.93 2.59 -1.89
CA ALA A 96 -13.66 1.32 -2.56
C ALA A 96 -14.87 0.35 -2.52
N GLY A 97 -16.09 0.89 -2.53
CA GLY A 97 -17.34 0.11 -2.47
C GLY A 97 -17.80 -0.30 -1.07
N ALA A 98 -16.96 -0.14 -0.03
CA ALA A 98 -17.33 -0.41 1.35
C ALA A 98 -17.95 0.83 2.01
N LEU A 99 -19.02 0.63 2.81
CA LEU A 99 -19.60 1.71 3.61
C LEU A 99 -18.56 2.19 4.62
N ARG A 100 -18.27 3.50 4.62
CA ARG A 100 -17.29 4.11 5.52
C ARG A 100 -17.96 4.88 6.65
N THR A 101 -18.98 5.68 6.33
CA THR A 101 -19.73 6.45 7.34
C THR A 101 -21.14 6.77 6.86
N SER A 102 -22.05 6.93 7.81
CA SER A 102 -23.36 7.57 7.57
C SER A 102 -23.25 9.07 7.80
N LEU A 103 -24.06 9.83 7.07
CA LEU A 103 -24.12 11.28 7.14
C LEU A 103 -25.33 11.69 7.97
N ASP A 104 -25.07 12.56 8.94
CA ASP A 104 -26.06 13.21 9.75
C ASP A 104 -26.34 14.61 9.19
N ALA A 105 -27.60 14.84 8.79
CA ALA A 105 -28.03 16.12 8.25
C ALA A 105 -27.91 17.29 9.26
N SER A 106 -27.80 16.99 10.57
CA SER A 106 -27.54 18.01 11.59
C SER A 106 -26.05 18.38 11.74
N TYR A 107 -25.16 17.69 11.03
CA TYR A 107 -23.69 17.81 11.09
C TYR A 107 -23.06 17.45 12.45
N THR A 108 -23.86 17.24 13.49
CA THR A 108 -23.38 17.01 14.86
C THR A 108 -22.74 15.64 15.02
N LYS A 109 -23.31 14.57 14.45
CA LYS A 109 -22.78 13.20 14.62
C LYS A 109 -21.50 12.96 13.82
N ASN A 110 -21.32 13.64 12.70
CA ASN A 110 -20.05 13.65 11.96
C ASN A 110 -19.06 14.69 12.49
N ALA A 111 -19.37 15.37 13.60
CA ALA A 111 -18.52 16.38 14.24
C ALA A 111 -17.97 17.45 13.26
N LEU A 112 -18.79 17.85 12.28
CA LEU A 112 -18.49 18.93 11.35
C LEU A 112 -19.30 20.18 11.69
N PRO A 113 -18.77 21.39 11.39
CA PRO A 113 -19.61 22.57 11.29
C PRO A 113 -20.54 22.44 10.06
N PRO A 114 -21.76 23.00 10.10
CA PRO A 114 -22.58 23.12 8.90
C PRO A 114 -21.89 24.05 7.87
N PRO A 115 -22.06 23.80 6.57
CA PRO A 115 -21.52 24.66 5.52
C PRO A 115 -22.10 26.06 5.62
N MET A 116 -21.30 27.05 5.25
CA MET A 116 -21.69 28.46 5.25
C MET A 116 -21.52 29.08 3.87
N ASN A 117 -22.24 30.17 3.62
CA ASN A 117 -22.06 30.96 2.41
C ASN A 117 -20.77 31.76 2.52
N CYS A 118 -19.74 31.32 1.80
CA CYS A 118 -18.46 32.02 1.74
C CYS A 118 -18.45 33.05 0.62
N SER A 119 -17.76 34.17 0.86
CA SER A 119 -17.67 35.25 -0.13
C SER A 119 -16.48 35.09 -1.08
N SER A 120 -16.70 35.43 -2.35
CA SER A 120 -15.65 35.63 -3.36
C SER A 120 -15.31 37.12 -3.53
N ILE A 121 -15.35 37.86 -2.42
CA ILE A 121 -15.18 39.32 -2.43
C ILE A 121 -13.71 39.64 -2.13
N GLY A 122 -13.06 40.29 -3.09
CA GLY A 122 -11.74 40.86 -2.92
C GLY A 122 -11.78 42.15 -2.10
N ARG A 123 -10.65 42.85 -1.98
CA ARG A 123 -10.61 44.11 -1.24
C ARG A 123 -11.25 45.24 -2.02
N ASP A 124 -11.84 46.20 -1.31
CA ASP A 124 -12.51 47.37 -1.90
C ASP A 124 -11.64 48.12 -2.93
N TRP A 125 -10.34 48.28 -2.66
CA TRP A 125 -9.45 49.00 -3.57
C TRP A 125 -9.11 48.23 -4.86
N TRP A 126 -9.45 46.93 -4.96
CA TRP A 126 -9.27 46.16 -6.20
C TRP A 126 -10.19 46.61 -7.33
N GLN A 127 -11.27 47.35 -7.03
CA GLN A 127 -12.09 47.97 -8.07
C GLN A 127 -11.27 48.91 -8.99
N TRP A 128 -10.14 49.44 -8.49
CA TRP A 128 -9.21 50.27 -9.24
C TRP A 128 -8.09 49.46 -9.93
N HIS A 129 -8.06 48.14 -9.73
CA HIS A 129 -7.08 47.22 -10.30
C HIS A 129 -7.79 46.01 -10.94
N PRO A 130 -8.31 46.16 -12.17
CA PRO A 130 -9.17 45.15 -12.81
C PRO A 130 -8.51 43.78 -13.05
N HIS A 131 -7.18 43.70 -12.94
CA HIS A 131 -6.44 42.44 -13.02
C HIS A 131 -6.34 41.70 -11.69
N ARG A 132 -6.83 42.25 -10.56
CA ARG A 132 -6.83 41.59 -9.27
C ARG A 132 -8.18 40.92 -9.03
N THR A 133 -8.17 39.61 -8.95
CA THR A 133 -9.34 38.79 -8.64
C THR A 133 -8.98 37.84 -7.52
N CYS A 134 -9.97 37.29 -6.82
CA CYS A 134 -9.69 36.30 -5.78
C CYS A 134 -8.87 35.15 -6.37
N ALA A 135 -9.33 34.59 -7.49
CA ALA A 135 -8.67 33.51 -8.23
C ALA A 135 -7.16 33.70 -8.48
N ASN A 136 -6.68 34.94 -8.67
CA ASN A 136 -5.26 35.19 -8.97
C ASN A 136 -4.45 35.81 -7.83
N GLN A 137 -5.08 36.09 -6.68
CA GLN A 137 -4.41 36.65 -5.51
C GLN A 137 -4.25 35.66 -4.34
N ILE A 138 -4.93 34.50 -4.37
CA ILE A 138 -4.81 33.50 -3.31
C ILE A 138 -3.38 32.96 -3.24
N ARG A 139 -2.80 33.01 -2.04
CA ARG A 139 -1.56 32.34 -1.68
C ARG A 139 -1.71 31.81 -0.26
N ALA A 140 -0.94 30.78 0.09
CA ALA A 140 -0.95 30.23 1.45
C ALA A 140 -0.79 31.32 2.52
N TRP A 141 0.18 32.22 2.35
CA TRP A 141 0.47 33.28 3.33
C TRP A 141 -0.60 34.37 3.39
N THR A 142 -1.35 34.63 2.32
CA THR A 142 -2.43 35.62 2.37
C THR A 142 -3.61 35.07 3.16
N CYS A 143 -4.03 33.84 2.87
CA CYS A 143 -5.19 33.21 3.51
C CYS A 143 -4.95 32.71 4.94
N SER A 144 -3.69 32.57 5.39
CA SER A 144 -3.40 32.05 6.74
C SER A 144 -2.51 32.95 7.59
N GLY A 145 -1.75 33.86 6.97
CA GLY A 145 -0.72 34.66 7.66
C GLY A 145 -0.97 36.17 7.65
N ALA A 146 -1.76 36.69 6.71
CA ALA A 146 -2.04 38.11 6.62
C ALA A 146 -3.26 38.47 7.49
N GLU A 147 -3.05 39.23 8.56
CA GLU A 147 -4.08 39.59 9.54
C GLU A 147 -5.30 40.28 8.90
N ASP A 148 -5.08 41.11 7.89
CA ASP A 148 -6.13 41.79 7.17
C ASP A 148 -6.98 40.85 6.29
N TRP A 149 -6.39 39.82 5.70
CA TRP A 149 -7.15 38.76 5.00
C TRP A 149 -7.96 37.90 5.97
N THR A 150 -7.35 37.48 7.08
CA THR A 150 -7.99 36.57 8.04
C THR A 150 -9.09 37.27 8.84
N LYS A 151 -8.91 38.56 9.18
CA LYS A 151 -9.91 39.37 9.88
C LYS A 151 -11.13 39.66 9.02
N ASP A 152 -10.92 40.07 7.76
CA ASP A 152 -12.00 40.47 6.86
C ASP A 152 -12.52 39.30 6.01
N LYS A 153 -11.92 38.10 6.15
CA LYS A 153 -12.19 36.91 5.35
C LYS A 153 -12.18 37.20 3.84
N THR A 154 -11.18 37.96 3.39
CA THR A 154 -11.03 38.32 1.97
C THR A 154 -10.91 37.05 1.12
N CYS A 155 -11.66 36.96 0.02
CA CYS A 155 -11.64 35.80 -0.89
C CYS A 155 -11.83 34.46 -0.18
N GLN A 156 -12.77 34.40 0.75
CA GLN A 156 -13.04 33.26 1.62
C GLN A 156 -13.26 31.96 0.86
N GLN A 157 -14.09 31.99 -0.19
CA GLN A 157 -14.39 30.81 -1.00
C GLN A 157 -13.11 30.27 -1.65
N GLU A 158 -12.35 31.11 -2.33
CA GLU A 158 -11.18 30.64 -3.05
C GLU A 158 -10.00 30.31 -2.14
N CYS A 159 -9.89 30.93 -0.97
CA CYS A 159 -8.95 30.48 0.06
C CYS A 159 -9.31 29.07 0.56
N PHE A 160 -10.59 28.77 0.74
CA PHE A 160 -11.05 27.43 1.08
C PHE A 160 -10.73 26.43 -0.03
N ASP A 161 -11.10 26.75 -1.27
CA ASP A 161 -10.87 25.91 -2.45
C ASP A 161 -9.36 25.69 -2.71
N GLY A 162 -8.52 26.65 -2.31
CA GLY A 162 -7.06 26.53 -2.36
C GLY A 162 -6.43 25.72 -1.22
N GLY A 163 -7.21 25.21 -0.27
CA GLY A 163 -6.70 24.45 0.88
C GLY A 163 -6.20 25.32 2.05
N TYR A 164 -6.62 26.59 2.11
CA TYR A 164 -6.18 27.59 3.09
C TYR A 164 -7.37 28.24 3.81
N ARG A 165 -8.33 27.44 4.27
CA ARG A 165 -9.54 27.97 4.93
C ARG A 165 -9.24 28.85 6.14
N TYR A 166 -10.16 29.76 6.45
CA TYR A 166 -10.11 30.53 7.68
C TYR A 166 -10.73 29.74 8.85
N GLY A 167 -9.92 29.37 9.84
CA GLY A 167 -10.39 28.73 11.07
C GLY A 167 -11.19 27.44 10.82
N SER A 168 -12.45 27.43 11.25
CA SER A 168 -13.40 26.32 11.11
C SER A 168 -14.41 26.53 9.98
N ASP A 169 -14.19 27.48 9.09
CA ASP A 169 -15.12 27.74 7.99
C ASP A 169 -15.23 26.53 7.06
N ASP A 170 -16.46 26.20 6.68
CA ASP A 170 -16.77 25.21 5.66
C ASP A 170 -17.47 25.91 4.49
N CYS A 171 -16.71 26.14 3.41
CA CYS A 171 -17.22 26.74 2.17
C CYS A 171 -17.60 25.69 1.13
N SER A 172 -17.67 24.42 1.52
CA SER A 172 -18.11 23.35 0.64
C SER A 172 -19.64 23.30 0.55
N PRO A 173 -20.20 22.53 -0.40
CA PRO A 173 -21.64 22.24 -0.42
C PRO A 173 -22.16 21.49 0.82
N GLY A 174 -21.26 20.90 1.61
CA GLY A 174 -21.56 20.05 2.77
C GLY A 174 -22.02 18.65 2.38
N TRP A 175 -21.55 17.64 3.10
CA TRP A 175 -21.78 16.22 2.77
C TRP A 175 -23.25 15.80 2.62
N PRO A 176 -24.18 16.19 3.51
CA PRO A 176 -25.58 15.78 3.37
C PRO A 176 -26.27 16.22 2.07
N ASN A 177 -25.79 17.29 1.44
CA ASN A 177 -26.33 17.81 0.18
C ASN A 177 -25.45 17.47 -1.03
N PHE A 178 -24.38 16.69 -0.83
CA PHE A 178 -23.37 16.42 -1.83
C PHE A 178 -23.52 15.01 -2.39
N ASN A 179 -23.92 14.92 -3.66
CA ASN A 179 -23.92 13.68 -4.44
C ASN A 179 -22.68 13.64 -5.30
N PHE A 180 -21.85 12.62 -5.11
CA PHE A 180 -20.54 12.52 -5.75
C PHE A 180 -20.18 11.08 -6.06
N ALA A 181 -19.52 10.89 -7.21
CA ALA A 181 -18.87 9.65 -7.58
C ALA A 181 -17.56 9.98 -8.28
N GLY A 182 -16.44 9.57 -7.70
CA GLY A 182 -15.11 9.91 -8.20
C GLY A 182 -14.03 9.31 -7.33
N TYR A 183 -12.94 10.04 -7.10
CA TYR A 183 -11.73 9.57 -6.45
C TYR A 183 -11.28 10.53 -5.35
N LEU A 184 -10.67 9.98 -4.31
CA LEU A 184 -9.98 10.75 -3.29
C LEU A 184 -8.57 11.11 -3.75
N CYS A 185 -8.27 12.39 -3.90
CA CYS A 185 -7.02 12.88 -4.46
C CYS A 185 -5.96 13.17 -3.40
N SER A 186 -6.38 13.74 -2.28
CA SER A 186 -5.47 13.99 -1.16
C SER A 186 -6.23 14.11 0.16
N VAL A 187 -5.52 13.81 1.24
CA VAL A 187 -5.97 14.02 2.62
C VAL A 187 -4.84 14.71 3.36
N VAL A 188 -5.14 15.77 4.11
CA VAL A 188 -4.13 16.43 4.94
C VAL A 188 -3.56 15.42 5.95
N PRO A 189 -2.21 15.21 6.03
CA PRO A 189 -1.60 14.12 6.80
C PRO A 189 -1.91 14.10 8.30
N ALA A 190 -2.25 15.25 8.87
CA ALA A 190 -2.74 15.37 10.23
C ALA A 190 -4.26 15.12 10.29
N ALA A 191 -4.74 14.07 9.62
CA ALA A 191 -6.16 13.75 9.45
C ALA A 191 -6.87 13.74 10.81
N ALA A 192 -7.54 14.86 11.08
CA ALA A 192 -8.42 15.09 12.20
C ALA A 192 -9.80 15.38 11.59
N VAL A 193 -10.85 15.22 12.38
CA VAL A 193 -12.19 15.59 11.91
C VAL A 193 -12.18 17.06 11.51
N GLY A 194 -12.75 17.34 10.34
CA GLY A 194 -12.74 18.66 9.73
C GLY A 194 -11.47 19.00 8.99
N SER A 195 -10.46 18.14 8.83
CA SER A 195 -9.31 18.43 7.95
C SER A 195 -9.76 18.51 6.48
N GLN A 196 -9.13 19.34 5.65
CA GLN A 196 -9.49 19.40 4.23
C GLN A 196 -9.07 18.12 3.48
N ILE A 197 -9.91 17.73 2.52
CA ILE A 197 -9.65 16.67 1.55
C ILE A 197 -9.91 17.21 0.14
N GLU A 198 -9.27 16.60 -0.84
CA GLU A 198 -9.51 16.89 -2.25
C GLU A 198 -10.15 15.67 -2.92
N LEU A 199 -11.22 15.89 -3.66
CA LEU A 199 -11.93 14.89 -4.46
C LEU A 199 -11.88 15.28 -5.93
N SER A 200 -11.92 14.31 -6.84
CA SER A 200 -12.07 14.58 -8.27
C SER A 200 -12.96 13.54 -8.92
N VAL A 201 -13.73 13.94 -9.94
CA VAL A 201 -14.48 12.98 -10.77
C VAL A 201 -13.56 12.11 -11.62
N ASP A 202 -12.32 12.54 -11.82
CA ASP A 202 -11.30 11.84 -12.59
C ASP A 202 -10.18 11.26 -11.69
N ALA A 203 -9.61 10.13 -12.10
CA ALA A 203 -8.58 9.43 -11.33
C ALA A 203 -7.22 10.15 -11.36
N ALA A 204 -6.96 11.01 -12.36
CA ALA A 204 -5.75 11.81 -12.44
C ALA A 204 -5.82 13.08 -11.58
N CYS A 205 -6.97 13.38 -10.98
CA CYS A 205 -7.14 14.49 -10.03
C CYS A 205 -6.85 15.88 -10.62
N GLU A 206 -7.24 16.10 -11.87
CA GLU A 206 -7.08 17.38 -12.57
C GLU A 206 -8.06 18.45 -12.02
N ASP A 207 -9.35 18.14 -11.99
CA ASP A 207 -10.39 19.02 -11.46
C ASP A 207 -10.76 18.62 -10.04
N LYS A 208 -10.38 19.46 -9.07
CA LYS A 208 -10.51 19.15 -7.65
C LYS A 208 -11.67 19.88 -6.99
N ILE A 209 -12.33 19.18 -6.08
CA ILE A 209 -13.35 19.69 -5.19
C ILE A 209 -12.82 19.54 -3.77
N VAL A 210 -12.78 20.64 -3.02
CA VAL A 210 -12.33 20.62 -1.63
C VAL A 210 -13.53 20.41 -0.71
N MET A 211 -13.39 19.47 0.21
CA MET A 211 -14.38 19.14 1.25
C MET A 211 -13.70 19.05 2.62
N LEU A 212 -14.48 19.08 3.69
CA LEU A 212 -13.97 18.74 5.02
C LEU A 212 -14.11 17.25 5.29
N ASN A 213 -13.11 16.63 5.92
CA ASN A 213 -13.13 15.21 6.30
C ASN A 213 -14.14 14.98 7.44
N PRO A 214 -15.26 14.29 7.21
CA PRO A 214 -16.25 14.08 8.25
C PRO A 214 -15.74 13.10 9.30
N GLY A 215 -16.22 13.26 10.52
CA GLY A 215 -16.14 12.22 11.54
C GLY A 215 -16.96 11.01 11.15
N LEU A 216 -16.48 9.85 11.58
CA LEU A 216 -17.20 8.59 11.47
C LEU A 216 -18.48 8.66 12.28
N TYR A 217 -19.54 8.14 11.69
CA TYR A 217 -20.81 7.92 12.34
C TYR A 217 -21.42 6.63 11.79
N VAL A 218 -21.61 5.67 12.68
CA VAL A 218 -22.29 4.40 12.37
C VAL A 218 -23.48 4.29 13.31
N PRO A 219 -24.72 4.37 12.80
CA PRO A 219 -25.91 4.34 13.66
C PRO A 219 -26.06 2.98 14.35
N GLY A 220 -26.52 2.99 15.59
CA GLY A 220 -26.84 1.77 16.35
C GLY A 220 -25.65 1.13 17.07
N LEU A 221 -24.47 1.76 17.06
CA LEU A 221 -23.39 1.34 17.96
C LEU A 221 -23.70 1.70 19.41
N ALA A 222 -23.20 0.88 20.33
CA ALA A 222 -23.20 1.15 21.76
C ALA A 222 -21.75 1.42 22.20
N ASP A 223 -21.60 2.22 23.26
CA ASP A 223 -20.28 2.48 23.84
C ASP A 223 -19.66 1.17 24.34
N VAL A 224 -18.41 0.92 23.97
CA VAL A 224 -17.66 -0.26 24.38
C VAL A 224 -16.95 -0.01 25.71
N GLU A 225 -16.86 -1.04 26.54
CA GLU A 225 -16.02 -0.99 27.73
C GLU A 225 -14.55 -1.15 27.35
N GLY A 226 -13.69 -0.28 27.89
CA GLY A 226 -12.25 -0.38 27.68
C GLY A 226 -11.50 0.85 28.18
N GLY A 227 -10.25 0.66 28.59
CA GLY A 227 -9.36 1.76 28.94
C GLY A 227 -8.83 2.43 27.68
N PHE A 228 -9.57 3.37 27.09
CA PHE A 228 -9.10 4.16 25.95
C PHE A 228 -8.48 5.47 26.40
N GLN A 229 -7.40 5.89 25.73
CA GLN A 229 -6.77 7.18 25.95
C GLN A 229 -6.71 7.96 24.64
N SER A 230 -7.17 9.21 24.66
CA SER A 230 -6.92 10.14 23.54
C SER A 230 -5.44 10.51 23.48
N VAL A 231 -4.81 10.28 22.34
CA VAL A 231 -3.40 10.64 22.08
C VAL A 231 -3.33 12.00 21.40
N ARG A 232 -4.31 12.29 20.54
CA ARG A 232 -4.51 13.56 19.84
C ARG A 232 -5.96 13.64 19.36
N PRO A 233 -6.44 14.82 18.89
CA PRO A 233 -7.79 14.94 18.36
C PRO A 233 -8.10 13.83 17.34
N SER A 234 -9.28 13.22 17.47
CA SER A 234 -9.77 12.15 16.59
C SER A 234 -8.97 10.84 16.61
N VAL A 235 -8.05 10.66 17.57
CA VAL A 235 -7.25 9.44 17.71
C VAL A 235 -7.20 8.96 19.16
N ILE A 236 -7.66 7.74 19.37
CA ILE A 236 -7.57 7.05 20.66
C ILE A 236 -6.71 5.79 20.54
N VAL A 237 -6.15 5.37 21.67
CA VAL A 237 -5.42 4.10 21.80
C VAL A 237 -5.98 3.28 22.94
N LEU A 238 -6.04 1.97 22.74
CA LEU A 238 -6.40 1.03 23.78
C LEU A 238 -5.23 0.88 24.77
N GLN A 239 -5.41 1.23 26.04
CA GLN A 239 -4.37 1.12 27.07
C GLN A 239 -4.26 -0.29 27.64
N GLN A 240 -5.41 -0.95 27.84
CA GLN A 240 -5.50 -2.27 28.44
C GLN A 240 -6.42 -3.15 27.59
N PRO A 241 -6.10 -4.44 27.41
CA PRO A 241 -6.95 -5.31 26.63
C PRO A 241 -8.26 -5.55 27.40
N PRO A 242 -9.42 -5.58 26.72
CA PRO A 242 -10.68 -5.98 27.36
C PRO A 242 -10.61 -7.45 27.80
N SER A 243 -11.46 -7.83 28.76
CA SER A 243 -11.52 -9.20 29.31
C SER A 243 -11.93 -10.24 28.25
N THR A 244 -12.81 -9.85 27.31
CA THR A 244 -13.09 -10.57 26.07
C THR A 244 -12.86 -9.64 24.88
N CYS A 245 -12.26 -10.17 23.80
CA CYS A 245 -11.99 -9.38 22.60
C CYS A 245 -13.19 -9.40 21.64
N ASP A 246 -14.16 -8.53 21.90
CA ASP A 246 -15.37 -8.39 21.08
C ASP A 246 -15.41 -7.06 20.30
N LEU A 247 -14.27 -6.38 20.19
CA LEU A 247 -14.16 -5.13 19.44
C LEU A 247 -14.30 -5.40 17.93
N GLN A 248 -15.32 -4.81 17.33
CA GLN A 248 -15.62 -4.88 15.90
C GLN A 248 -14.72 -3.91 15.10
N GLU A 249 -14.90 -3.86 13.78
CA GLU A 249 -14.20 -2.89 12.91
C GLU A 249 -14.46 -1.43 13.34
N PHE A 250 -15.70 -1.14 13.74
CA PHE A 250 -16.13 0.13 14.29
C PHE A 250 -16.52 -0.05 15.76
N ILE A 251 -16.12 0.91 16.59
CA ILE A 251 -16.50 0.97 18.00
C ILE A 251 -17.05 2.34 18.33
N GLN A 252 -17.78 2.44 19.44
CA GLN A 252 -18.17 3.72 20.01
C GLN A 252 -17.52 3.89 21.37
N VAL A 253 -16.94 5.07 21.62
CA VAL A 253 -16.35 5.45 22.91
C VAL A 253 -16.79 6.88 23.20
N ASP A 254 -17.39 7.10 24.37
CA ASP A 254 -17.95 8.40 24.79
C ASP A 254 -18.87 9.04 23.75
N GLY A 255 -19.70 8.24 23.07
CA GLY A 255 -20.62 8.72 22.04
C GLY A 255 -19.99 9.01 20.68
N GLN A 256 -18.68 8.78 20.51
CA GLN A 256 -17.96 9.01 19.26
C GLN A 256 -17.60 7.69 18.58
N THR A 257 -17.76 7.60 17.26
CA THR A 257 -17.42 6.41 16.49
C THR A 257 -15.96 6.43 16.05
N PHE A 258 -15.28 5.29 16.19
CA PHE A 258 -13.91 5.09 15.74
C PHE A 258 -13.79 3.83 14.88
N GLN A 259 -12.92 3.86 13.87
CA GLN A 259 -12.52 2.69 13.09
C GLN A 259 -11.13 2.24 13.51
N HIS A 260 -10.91 0.92 13.56
CA HIS A 260 -9.60 0.35 13.82
C HIS A 260 -8.64 0.68 12.66
N GLU A 261 -7.48 1.23 12.98
CA GLU A 261 -6.39 1.40 12.03
C GLU A 261 -5.28 0.38 12.32
N PRO A 262 -5.14 -0.66 11.49
CA PRO A 262 -4.09 -1.66 11.66
C PRO A 262 -2.73 -0.98 11.49
N ARG A 263 -1.93 -0.98 12.55
CA ARG A 263 -0.53 -0.53 12.51
C ARG A 263 0.39 -1.68 12.79
N LEU A 264 1.55 -1.70 12.15
CA LEU A 264 2.58 -2.68 12.47
C LEU A 264 2.95 -2.56 13.94
N LYS A 265 2.86 -3.68 14.67
CA LYS A 265 3.46 -3.78 16.00
C LYS A 265 4.95 -4.01 15.83
N LEU A 266 5.73 -3.29 16.64
CA LEU A 266 7.15 -3.60 16.78
C LEU A 266 7.26 -5.01 17.33
N LEU A 267 8.10 -5.83 16.72
CA LEU A 267 8.36 -7.17 17.24
C LEU A 267 9.22 -7.00 18.50
N ASP A 268 8.75 -7.56 19.62
CA ASP A 268 9.58 -7.61 20.83
C ASP A 268 10.77 -8.53 20.56
N VAL A 269 11.97 -7.94 20.58
CA VAL A 269 13.24 -8.67 20.38
C VAL A 269 13.80 -9.15 21.72
N THR A 270 13.21 -8.74 22.85
CA THR A 270 13.71 -9.03 24.22
C THR A 270 13.06 -10.26 24.84
N THR A 271 11.80 -10.53 24.51
CA THR A 271 11.20 -11.85 24.70
C THR A 271 11.11 -12.52 23.34
N PRO A 272 11.94 -13.54 23.03
CA PRO A 272 11.77 -14.29 21.80
C PRO A 272 10.45 -15.04 21.93
N ALA A 273 9.39 -14.44 21.40
CA ALA A 273 8.22 -15.15 20.93
C ALA A 273 8.72 -16.32 20.05
N ALA A 274 7.87 -17.31 19.81
CA ALA A 274 8.16 -18.44 18.91
C ALA A 274 8.41 -18.05 17.42
N VAL A 275 8.86 -16.82 17.18
CA VAL A 275 9.25 -16.25 15.90
C VAL A 275 10.77 -16.36 15.78
N CYS A 276 11.17 -17.05 14.75
CA CYS A 276 12.56 -17.23 14.38
C CYS A 276 13.23 -15.91 14.01
N VAL A 277 14.15 -15.44 14.86
CA VAL A 277 15.00 -14.29 14.57
C VAL A 277 16.36 -14.80 14.09
N ALA A 278 16.59 -14.77 12.78
CA ALA A 278 17.92 -14.97 12.21
C ALA A 278 18.62 -13.61 12.15
N VAL A 279 19.36 -13.25 13.20
CA VAL A 279 20.21 -12.05 13.18
C VAL A 279 21.58 -12.44 12.60
N PRO A 280 22.04 -11.82 11.50
CA PRO A 280 23.38 -12.06 10.97
C PRO A 280 24.46 -11.75 12.01
N LYS A 281 25.53 -12.55 12.04
CA LYS A 281 26.73 -12.20 12.80
C LYS A 281 27.39 -10.98 12.15
N THR A 282 27.66 -9.98 12.97
CA THR A 282 28.39 -8.76 12.65
C THR A 282 29.52 -8.62 13.67
N PRO A 283 30.55 -7.80 13.40
CA PRO A 283 31.59 -7.52 14.41
C PRO A 283 31.04 -7.01 15.75
N LEU A 284 29.82 -6.46 15.77
CA LEU A 284 29.17 -5.89 16.94
C LEU A 284 28.41 -6.90 17.81
N ASN A 285 28.11 -8.11 17.30
CA ASN A 285 27.37 -9.15 18.04
C ASN A 285 28.08 -10.52 18.01
N VAL A 286 29.25 -10.64 17.37
CA VAL A 286 29.93 -11.92 17.14
C VAL A 286 30.22 -12.68 18.43
N GLU A 287 30.55 -11.96 19.51
CA GLU A 287 30.88 -12.54 20.82
C GLU A 287 29.66 -12.95 21.66
N ALA A 288 28.49 -12.35 21.40
CA ALA A 288 27.25 -12.62 22.14
C ALA A 288 26.21 -13.41 21.32
N CYS A 289 26.50 -13.70 20.05
CA CYS A 289 25.59 -14.39 19.15
C CYS A 289 25.82 -15.91 19.23
N GLU A 290 25.08 -16.57 20.11
CA GLU A 290 25.04 -18.02 20.26
C GLU A 290 23.86 -18.61 19.49
N VAL A 291 24.11 -19.72 18.77
CA VAL A 291 23.04 -20.48 18.10
C VAL A 291 22.30 -21.30 19.15
N GLN A 292 21.00 -21.03 19.36
CA GLN A 292 20.21 -21.87 20.26
C GLN A 292 20.03 -23.28 19.66
N ALA A 293 20.68 -24.26 20.27
CA ALA A 293 20.51 -25.67 19.94
C ALA A 293 19.04 -26.10 20.12
N GLY A 294 18.47 -26.74 19.09
CA GLY A 294 17.08 -27.23 19.10
C GLY A 294 16.03 -26.28 18.51
N ARG A 295 16.41 -25.08 18.06
CA ARG A 295 15.52 -24.17 17.31
C ARG A 295 16.08 -23.88 15.92
N VAL A 296 16.22 -24.93 15.10
CA VAL A 296 16.22 -24.75 13.65
C VAL A 296 14.80 -24.37 13.28
N CYS A 297 14.67 -23.22 12.66
CA CYS A 297 13.40 -22.71 12.18
C CYS A 297 12.80 -23.71 11.21
N ASN A 298 11.74 -24.40 11.65
CA ASN A 298 10.72 -24.79 10.71
C ASN A 298 10.16 -23.49 10.18
N LEU A 299 10.67 -23.04 9.02
CA LEU A 299 9.99 -22.08 8.16
C LEU A 299 8.51 -22.43 8.24
N ALA A 300 7.65 -21.46 8.55
CA ALA A 300 6.26 -21.58 8.20
C ALA A 300 6.27 -21.81 6.69
N ARG A 301 6.22 -23.08 6.29
CA ARG A 301 5.76 -23.42 4.97
C ARG A 301 4.37 -22.81 4.97
N GLY A 302 4.18 -21.73 4.20
CA GLY A 302 2.85 -21.51 3.65
C GLY A 302 2.41 -22.89 3.19
N THR A 303 1.28 -23.38 3.70
CA THR A 303 0.76 -24.65 3.18
C THR A 303 0.77 -24.48 1.68
N ASP A 304 1.56 -25.29 0.98
CA ASP A 304 1.71 -25.18 -0.47
C ASP A 304 0.30 -25.27 -1.05
N SER A 305 -0.29 -24.11 -1.31
CA SER A 305 -1.62 -24.02 -1.89
C SER A 305 -1.35 -23.82 -3.36
N ALA A 306 -1.59 -24.87 -4.13
CA ALA A 306 -1.50 -24.78 -5.58
C ALA A 306 -2.51 -23.74 -6.05
N LEU A 307 -2.01 -22.56 -6.43
CA LEU A 307 -2.80 -21.56 -7.12
C LEU A 307 -2.90 -22.00 -8.59
N ILE A 308 -4.10 -22.37 -9.02
CA ILE A 308 -4.32 -22.69 -10.43
C ILE A 308 -4.19 -21.40 -11.21
N LEU A 309 -3.13 -21.27 -12.00
CA LEU A 309 -2.93 -20.11 -12.89
C LEU A 309 -3.86 -20.24 -14.10
N ASN A 310 -4.98 -19.53 -14.06
CA ASN A 310 -5.91 -19.37 -15.17
C ASN A 310 -6.21 -17.87 -15.42
N SER A 311 -7.00 -17.57 -16.45
CA SER A 311 -7.33 -16.18 -16.81
C SER A 311 -7.93 -15.38 -15.64
N SER A 312 -8.78 -16.01 -14.82
CA SER A 312 -9.39 -15.35 -13.66
C SER A 312 -8.39 -15.07 -12.55
N THR A 313 -7.50 -16.02 -12.22
CA THR A 313 -6.48 -15.80 -11.18
C THR A 313 -5.43 -14.79 -11.61
N LEU A 314 -5.02 -14.80 -12.88
CA LEU A 314 -4.07 -13.81 -13.41
C LEU A 314 -4.69 -12.42 -13.44
N GLN A 315 -5.97 -12.29 -13.79
CA GLN A 315 -6.71 -11.04 -13.69
C GLN A 315 -6.78 -10.54 -12.25
N LEU A 316 -7.10 -11.41 -11.29
CA LEU A 316 -7.13 -11.05 -9.87
C LEU A 316 -5.76 -10.56 -9.37
N ILE A 317 -4.68 -11.26 -9.73
CA ILE A 317 -3.30 -10.83 -9.40
C ILE A 317 -3.04 -9.45 -10.01
N SER A 318 -3.45 -9.22 -11.25
CA SER A 318 -3.21 -7.95 -11.90
C SER A 318 -3.97 -6.79 -11.25
N GLU A 319 -5.26 -7.00 -10.96
CA GLU A 319 -6.14 -5.99 -10.38
C GLU A 319 -5.81 -5.67 -8.91
N HIS A 320 -5.48 -6.68 -8.09
CA HIS A 320 -5.30 -6.49 -6.65
C HIS A 320 -3.86 -6.22 -6.24
N ALA A 321 -2.88 -6.79 -6.95
CA ALA A 321 -1.47 -6.58 -6.63
C ALA A 321 -0.85 -5.42 -7.43
N ASN A 322 -1.62 -4.79 -8.33
CA ASN A 322 -1.14 -3.79 -9.29
C ASN A 322 0.08 -4.31 -10.07
N ARG A 323 0.01 -5.58 -10.51
CA ARG A 323 1.07 -6.26 -11.25
C ARG A 323 0.63 -6.51 -12.69
N HIS A 324 1.57 -6.44 -13.62
CA HIS A 324 1.32 -6.74 -15.04
C HIS A 324 1.78 -8.16 -15.36
N VAL A 325 0.96 -9.15 -15.01
CA VAL A 325 1.27 -10.57 -15.17
C VAL A 325 0.64 -11.12 -16.44
N PHE A 326 1.44 -11.74 -17.31
CA PHE A 326 0.99 -12.23 -18.61
C PHE A 326 1.44 -13.67 -18.86
N THR A 327 0.56 -14.44 -19.51
CA THR A 327 0.91 -15.74 -20.10
C THR A 327 1.49 -15.51 -21.50
N VAL A 328 2.60 -16.17 -21.81
CA VAL A 328 3.23 -16.09 -23.13
C VAL A 328 2.63 -17.15 -24.04
N SER A 329 2.28 -16.77 -25.27
CA SER A 329 1.66 -17.65 -26.25
C SER A 329 2.17 -17.37 -27.66
N GLY A 330 2.16 -18.37 -28.53
CA GLY A 330 2.51 -18.24 -29.94
C GLY A 330 4.02 -18.11 -30.19
N LEU A 331 4.85 -18.63 -29.29
CA LEU A 331 6.30 -18.64 -29.50
C LEU A 331 6.70 -19.68 -30.55
N SER A 332 7.46 -19.25 -31.55
CA SER A 332 8.12 -20.16 -32.46
C SER A 332 9.29 -20.87 -31.77
N THR A 333 9.49 -22.14 -32.11
CA THR A 333 10.69 -22.89 -31.73
C THR A 333 11.46 -23.27 -32.99
N SER A 334 12.79 -23.15 -32.91
CA SER A 334 13.73 -23.61 -33.95
C SER A 334 14.63 -24.74 -33.46
N LEU A 335 14.51 -25.09 -32.18
CA LEU A 335 15.32 -26.14 -31.55
C LEU A 335 14.67 -27.50 -31.77
N SER A 336 15.49 -28.54 -31.92
CA SER A 336 15.01 -29.92 -31.90
C SER A 336 14.55 -30.29 -30.48
N PRO A 337 13.48 -31.08 -30.31
CA PRO A 337 13.11 -31.60 -29.00
C PRO A 337 14.07 -32.69 -28.49
N CYS A 338 15.02 -33.13 -29.32
CA CYS A 338 15.93 -34.23 -28.99
C CYS A 338 17.11 -33.79 -28.12
N GLY A 339 17.44 -34.61 -27.12
CA GLY A 339 18.59 -34.41 -26.23
C GLY A 339 18.46 -33.23 -25.27
N THR A 340 17.31 -32.56 -25.23
CA THR A 340 17.02 -31.41 -24.37
C THR A 340 15.64 -31.54 -23.73
N LEU A 341 15.34 -30.69 -22.74
CA LEU A 341 13.99 -30.58 -22.20
C LEU A 341 13.11 -29.84 -23.21
N ALA A 342 12.09 -30.51 -23.72
CA ALA A 342 11.22 -30.00 -24.77
C ALA A 342 9.78 -29.86 -24.26
N ARG A 343 9.09 -28.80 -24.68
CA ARG A 343 7.69 -28.54 -24.32
C ARG A 343 6.74 -28.95 -25.44
N TRP A 344 5.70 -29.67 -25.06
CA TRP A 344 4.68 -30.15 -25.98
C TRP A 344 3.30 -29.65 -25.57
N LYS A 345 2.63 -28.96 -26.49
CA LYS A 345 1.30 -28.38 -26.29
C LYS A 345 0.23 -29.30 -26.88
N LEU A 346 -0.78 -29.64 -26.09
CA LEU A 346 -1.98 -30.32 -26.55
C LEU A 346 -2.73 -29.42 -27.55
N LEU A 347 -2.98 -29.93 -28.74
CA LEU A 347 -3.72 -29.24 -29.79
C LEU A 347 -5.21 -29.50 -29.65
N ASP A 348 -6.01 -28.45 -29.94
CA ASP A 348 -7.44 -28.60 -30.15
C ASP A 348 -7.70 -28.72 -31.66
N CYS A 349 -7.85 -29.95 -32.13
CA CYS A 349 -8.06 -30.28 -33.55
C CYS A 349 -9.38 -29.76 -34.14
N SER A 350 -10.26 -29.18 -33.31
CA SER A 350 -11.45 -28.46 -33.81
C SER A 350 -11.11 -27.05 -34.31
N THR A 351 -9.98 -26.50 -33.86
CA THR A 351 -9.56 -25.12 -34.15
C THR A 351 -8.20 -25.03 -34.86
N GLU A 352 -7.35 -26.05 -34.72
CA GLU A 352 -5.99 -26.07 -35.25
C GLU A 352 -5.71 -27.34 -36.06
N SER A 353 -4.70 -27.30 -36.92
CA SER A 353 -4.29 -28.46 -37.72
C SER A 353 -3.55 -29.49 -36.87
N CYS A 354 -4.06 -30.72 -36.83
CA CYS A 354 -3.47 -31.84 -36.08
C CYS A 354 -2.71 -32.85 -36.96
N SER A 355 -2.26 -32.44 -38.15
CA SER A 355 -1.53 -33.32 -39.05
C SER A 355 -0.22 -33.82 -38.42
N ALA A 356 -0.17 -35.11 -38.08
CA ALA A 356 1.01 -35.74 -37.50
C ALA A 356 2.22 -35.61 -38.43
N SER A 357 3.38 -35.34 -37.84
CA SER A 357 4.64 -35.29 -38.56
C SER A 357 5.14 -36.71 -38.88
N THR A 358 5.77 -36.86 -40.04
CA THR A 358 6.40 -38.12 -40.42
C THR A 358 7.73 -38.27 -39.67
N LEU A 359 7.76 -39.15 -38.66
CA LEU A 359 8.93 -39.40 -37.81
C LEU A 359 9.37 -40.88 -37.89
N GLU A 360 10.62 -41.16 -37.58
CA GLU A 360 11.09 -42.54 -37.42
C GLU A 360 10.36 -43.26 -36.29
N ALA A 361 10.09 -44.55 -36.46
CA ALA A 361 9.31 -45.32 -35.49
C ALA A 361 9.97 -45.40 -34.10
N SER A 362 11.30 -45.43 -34.06
CA SER A 362 12.12 -45.37 -32.84
C SER A 362 11.89 -44.05 -32.08
N ASP A 363 12.03 -42.91 -32.76
CA ASP A 363 11.86 -41.57 -32.17
C ASP A 363 10.42 -41.33 -31.72
N LEU A 364 9.44 -41.73 -32.54
CA LEU A 364 8.02 -41.60 -32.20
C LEU A 364 7.66 -42.42 -30.96
N SER A 365 8.21 -43.63 -30.82
CA SER A 365 8.01 -44.47 -29.65
C SER A 365 8.58 -43.83 -28.37
N LEU A 366 9.78 -43.23 -28.45
CA LEU A 366 10.40 -42.55 -27.31
C LEU A 366 9.58 -41.32 -26.88
N ILE A 367 9.12 -40.51 -27.82
CA ILE A 367 8.31 -39.31 -27.53
C ILE A 367 6.96 -39.70 -26.93
N ARG A 368 6.23 -40.66 -27.53
CA ARG A 368 4.93 -41.13 -27.00
C ARG A 368 5.06 -41.65 -25.58
N THR A 369 6.10 -42.45 -25.33
CA THR A 369 6.37 -42.99 -24.00
C THR A 369 6.58 -41.84 -23.01
N ALA A 370 7.45 -40.88 -23.33
CA ALA A 370 7.74 -39.76 -22.44
C ALA A 370 6.49 -38.89 -22.19
N LEU A 371 5.74 -38.53 -23.22
CA LEU A 371 4.51 -37.73 -23.10
C LEU A 371 3.41 -38.41 -22.30
N SER A 372 3.33 -39.74 -22.37
CA SER A 372 2.36 -40.52 -21.59
C SER A 372 2.64 -40.53 -20.08
N THR A 373 3.87 -40.17 -19.66
CA THR A 373 4.22 -40.05 -18.24
C THR A 373 3.83 -38.71 -17.62
N GLN A 374 3.45 -37.73 -18.44
CA GLN A 374 3.06 -36.39 -18.03
C GLN A 374 1.56 -36.16 -18.25
N VAL A 375 0.96 -35.27 -17.47
CA VAL A 375 -0.44 -34.87 -17.57
C VAL A 375 -0.57 -33.38 -17.86
N GLY A 376 -1.75 -32.94 -18.31
CA GLY A 376 -2.02 -31.54 -18.64
C GLY A 376 -1.83 -31.19 -20.11
N SER A 377 -2.17 -29.93 -20.44
CA SER A 377 -2.16 -29.38 -21.80
C SER A 377 -0.78 -28.90 -22.26
N LEU A 378 0.16 -28.72 -21.35
CA LEU A 378 1.57 -28.45 -21.64
C LEU A 378 2.40 -29.48 -20.90
N ARG A 379 3.26 -30.21 -21.62
CA ARG A 379 4.06 -31.31 -21.07
C ARG A 379 5.52 -31.07 -21.40
N ASP A 380 6.34 -31.03 -20.37
CA ASP A 380 7.79 -30.91 -20.50
C ASP A 380 8.41 -32.29 -20.38
N VAL A 381 9.06 -32.75 -21.45
CA VAL A 381 9.66 -34.07 -21.50
C VAL A 381 11.08 -33.98 -22.06
N TYR A 382 11.97 -34.75 -21.45
CA TYR A 382 13.32 -34.97 -21.98
C TYR A 382 13.31 -36.26 -22.80
N VAL A 383 13.69 -36.18 -24.07
CA VAL A 383 13.70 -37.34 -24.97
C VAL A 383 15.03 -37.41 -25.71
N ASN A 384 15.70 -38.56 -25.64
CA ASN A 384 16.94 -38.79 -26.38
C ASN A 384 16.64 -39.39 -27.77
N CYS A 385 15.97 -38.61 -28.62
CA CYS A 385 15.70 -38.96 -30.02
C CYS A 385 16.83 -38.52 -30.95
N ALA A 386 16.81 -38.95 -32.21
CA ALA A 386 17.89 -38.67 -33.17
C ALA A 386 17.58 -37.50 -34.12
N SER A 387 16.38 -37.43 -34.67
CA SER A 387 16.13 -36.62 -35.87
C SER A 387 14.73 -35.99 -35.94
N VAL A 388 14.26 -35.44 -34.82
CA VAL A 388 12.96 -34.75 -34.76
C VAL A 388 13.14 -33.25 -34.94
N SER A 389 12.36 -32.66 -35.84
CA SER A 389 12.40 -31.21 -36.11
C SER A 389 11.63 -30.39 -35.07
N ALA A 390 11.97 -29.11 -34.98
CA ALA A 390 11.14 -28.11 -34.31
C ALA A 390 9.72 -28.12 -34.88
N GLY A 391 8.69 -27.90 -34.05
CA GLY A 391 7.30 -27.86 -34.52
C GLY A 391 6.70 -29.21 -34.92
N ALA A 392 7.35 -30.33 -34.60
CA ALA A 392 6.80 -31.67 -34.87
C ALA A 392 5.48 -31.89 -34.12
N VAL A 393 4.56 -32.62 -34.78
CA VAL A 393 3.25 -32.99 -34.24
C VAL A 393 3.19 -34.50 -34.06
N VAL A 394 2.78 -34.94 -32.87
CA VAL A 394 2.71 -36.36 -32.50
C VAL A 394 1.38 -36.70 -31.83
N GLU A 395 0.84 -37.86 -32.17
CA GLU A 395 -0.37 -38.39 -31.54
C GLU A 395 0.00 -39.33 -30.38
N VAL A 396 -0.67 -39.20 -29.25
CA VAL A 396 -0.51 -40.03 -28.04
C VAL A 396 -1.89 -40.45 -27.56
N GLY A 397 -2.32 -41.67 -27.91
CA GLY A 397 -3.69 -42.11 -27.62
C GLY A 397 -4.70 -41.34 -28.48
N SER A 398 -5.65 -40.65 -27.84
CA SER A 398 -6.61 -39.76 -28.50
C SER A 398 -6.14 -38.32 -28.65
N ASP A 399 -5.01 -37.98 -28.05
CA ASP A 399 -4.53 -36.61 -27.90
C ASP A 399 -3.43 -36.32 -28.93
N THR A 400 -3.40 -35.09 -29.47
CA THR A 400 -2.37 -34.65 -30.41
C THR A 400 -1.54 -33.53 -29.80
N PHE A 401 -0.22 -33.66 -29.85
CA PHE A 401 0.73 -32.70 -29.26
C PHE A 401 1.61 -32.05 -30.31
N LEU A 402 1.82 -30.75 -30.18
CA LEU A 402 2.77 -29.95 -30.96
C LEU A 402 4.00 -29.61 -30.12
N HIS A 403 5.19 -29.82 -30.67
CA HIS A 403 6.42 -29.30 -30.08
C HIS A 403 6.48 -27.77 -30.21
N VAL A 404 6.53 -27.08 -29.07
CA VAL A 404 6.52 -25.62 -28.97
C VAL A 404 7.76 -25.10 -28.23
N HIS A 405 7.92 -23.78 -28.16
CA HIS A 405 9.01 -23.19 -27.38
C HIS A 405 8.87 -23.55 -25.89
N ILE A 406 10.00 -23.72 -25.19
CA ILE A 406 10.03 -24.11 -23.76
C ILE A 406 9.35 -23.11 -22.81
N HIS A 407 9.08 -21.90 -23.29
CA HIS A 407 8.38 -20.84 -22.56
C HIS A 407 6.93 -20.63 -23.00
N GLU A 408 6.43 -21.42 -23.95
CA GLU A 408 5.02 -21.38 -24.36
C GLU A 408 4.13 -21.72 -23.15
N GLY A 409 3.19 -20.85 -22.83
CA GLY A 409 2.30 -20.98 -21.67
C GLY A 409 2.92 -20.61 -20.32
N ASN A 410 4.19 -20.17 -20.28
CA ASN A 410 4.75 -19.62 -19.04
C ASN A 410 4.11 -18.28 -18.69
N VAL A 411 4.04 -18.00 -17.39
CA VAL A 411 3.54 -16.75 -16.84
C VAL A 411 4.72 -15.92 -16.36
N TYR A 412 4.78 -14.64 -16.74
CA TYR A 412 5.83 -13.70 -16.32
C TYR A 412 5.21 -12.42 -15.77
N ASP A 413 5.91 -11.80 -14.80
CA ASP A 413 5.62 -10.46 -14.31
C ASP A 413 6.38 -9.44 -15.17
N PHE A 414 5.64 -8.65 -15.95
CA PHE A 414 6.16 -7.57 -16.80
C PHE A 414 5.98 -6.19 -16.14
N THR A 415 5.68 -6.10 -14.84
CA THR A 415 5.44 -4.82 -14.15
C THR A 415 6.59 -3.84 -14.35
N GLU A 416 7.83 -4.30 -14.18
CA GLU A 416 9.01 -3.46 -14.38
C GLU A 416 9.11 -2.97 -15.83
N TRP A 417 8.92 -3.87 -16.81
CA TRP A 417 8.96 -3.50 -18.23
C TRP A 417 7.89 -2.47 -18.58
N VAL A 418 6.65 -2.67 -18.13
CA VAL A 418 5.56 -1.71 -18.36
C VAL A 418 5.88 -0.35 -17.75
N SER A 419 6.50 -0.32 -16.57
CA SER A 419 6.83 0.93 -15.87
C SER A 419 8.06 1.68 -16.42
N SER A 420 8.99 0.97 -17.06
CA SER A 420 10.31 1.52 -17.41
C SER A 420 10.60 1.59 -18.90
N HIS A 421 9.85 0.84 -19.72
CA HIS A 421 10.14 0.73 -21.14
C HIS A 421 9.49 1.88 -21.93
N PRO A 422 10.25 2.64 -22.75
CA PRO A 422 9.74 3.78 -23.51
C PRO A 422 8.70 3.41 -24.60
N GLY A 423 8.57 2.11 -24.89
CA GLY A 423 7.56 1.54 -25.78
C GLY A 423 6.23 1.16 -25.10
N ALA A 424 5.98 1.55 -23.85
CA ALA A 424 4.75 1.29 -23.12
C ALA A 424 3.82 2.54 -23.02
N PRO A 425 3.43 3.22 -24.11
CA PRO A 425 2.55 4.37 -24.02
C PRO A 425 1.14 3.96 -23.51
N PRO A 426 0.39 4.90 -22.91
CA PRO A 426 -0.92 4.63 -22.29
C PRO A 426 -1.96 3.98 -23.22
N ASP A 427 -1.80 4.08 -24.54
CA ASP A 427 -2.70 3.45 -25.51
C ASP A 427 -2.49 1.92 -25.64
N MET A 428 -1.31 1.38 -25.31
CA MET A 428 -1.11 -0.07 -25.25
C MET A 428 -1.86 -0.68 -24.05
N LEU A 429 -2.02 0.05 -22.95
CA LEU A 429 -2.82 -0.38 -21.79
C LEU A 429 -4.32 -0.48 -22.13
N ARG A 430 -4.82 0.29 -23.11
CA ARG A 430 -6.20 0.15 -23.63
C ARG A 430 -6.35 -1.05 -24.58
N ALA A 431 -5.33 -1.38 -25.36
CA ALA A 431 -5.32 -2.57 -26.22
C ALA A 431 -5.06 -3.88 -25.45
N MET A 432 -4.43 -3.80 -24.27
CA MET A 432 -4.14 -4.93 -23.37
C MET A 432 -5.28 -5.27 -22.39
N ARG A 433 -6.37 -4.48 -22.36
CA ARG A 433 -7.61 -4.90 -21.69
C ARG A 433 -8.29 -5.99 -22.51
N VAL A 434 -8.00 -7.23 -22.12
CA VAL A 434 -8.72 -8.47 -22.46
C VAL A 434 -8.95 -8.66 -23.96
N PRO A 435 -8.08 -9.39 -24.69
CA PRO A 435 -8.52 -9.99 -25.93
C PRO A 435 -9.61 -11.01 -25.58
N LYS A 436 -10.79 -10.88 -26.18
CA LYS A 436 -11.89 -11.85 -26.07
C LYS A 436 -11.47 -13.29 -26.40
N ASN A 437 -10.28 -13.49 -27.00
CA ASN A 437 -9.72 -14.79 -27.38
C ASN A 437 -8.26 -15.00 -26.95
N GLY A 438 -7.84 -14.52 -25.76
CA GLY A 438 -6.70 -15.09 -25.01
C GLY A 438 -5.29 -15.10 -25.63
N ALA A 439 -5.03 -14.45 -26.77
CA ALA A 439 -3.70 -14.41 -27.38
C ALA A 439 -3.06 -13.02 -27.25
N LEU A 440 -1.89 -12.95 -26.62
CA LEU A 440 -0.98 -11.81 -26.75
C LEU A 440 0.17 -12.24 -27.67
N LEU A 441 0.11 -11.80 -28.93
CA LEU A 441 1.18 -11.98 -29.90
C LEU A 441 2.18 -10.84 -29.71
N LEU A 442 3.26 -11.10 -28.97
CA LEU A 442 4.47 -10.29 -29.08
C LEU A 442 5.13 -10.67 -30.40
N ASP A 443 4.74 -10.00 -31.50
CA ASP A 443 5.47 -10.09 -32.77
C ASP A 443 6.86 -9.47 -32.55
N ALA A 444 7.82 -10.32 -32.19
CA ALA A 444 9.23 -9.97 -32.09
C ALA A 444 9.85 -9.76 -33.48
N ARG A 445 9.19 -9.01 -34.36
CA ARG A 445 9.87 -8.35 -35.48
C ARG A 445 10.53 -7.09 -34.94
N CYS A 446 11.70 -7.31 -34.31
CA CYS A 446 12.76 -6.31 -34.22
C CYS A 446 13.08 -5.83 -35.64
N ASN A 447 12.35 -4.81 -36.11
CA ASN A 447 12.66 -4.15 -37.35
C ASN A 447 13.99 -3.41 -37.13
N ARG A 448 14.99 -3.82 -37.90
CA ARG A 448 16.28 -3.16 -38.04
C ARG A 448 16.05 -1.67 -38.30
N TYR A 449 16.25 -0.83 -37.29
CA TYR A 449 16.68 0.53 -37.56
C TYR A 449 18.15 0.45 -37.96
N ARG A 450 18.40 0.53 -39.27
CA ARG A 450 19.71 0.89 -39.81
C ARG A 450 20.06 2.28 -39.27
N THR A 451 21.26 2.40 -38.72
CA THR A 451 22.00 3.67 -38.57
C THR A 451 22.15 4.38 -39.90
#